data_AF-A0A177EAQ1-F1
#
_entry.id   AF-A0A177EAQ1-F1
#
_cell.length_a   1.000
_cell.length_b   1.000
_cell.length_c   1.000
_cell.angle_alpha   90.00
_cell.angle_beta   90.00
_cell.angle_gamma   90.00
#
_symmetry.space_group_name_H-M   'P 1'
#
loop_
_entity.id
_entity.type
_entity.pdbx_description
1 polymer ?
#
loop_
_entity_poly.entity_id
_entity_poly.type
_entity_poly.pdbx_seq_one_letter_code
_entity_poly.pdbx_strand_id
1 'polypeptide(L)' 'MLTLKKLKEFKEYLESGAFIEDLEARPPDGQAEMLDMIELLFEICELADEKLTEHFYRRLRGEV' A
#
# COMPACT_ATOMS: atom_id res chain seq x y z
N MET A 1 -7.17 12.33 -2.32
CA MET A 1 -7.34 11.72 -1.00
C MET A 1 -7.61 10.23 -1.19
N LEU A 2 -6.84 9.37 -0.52
CA LEU A 2 -6.98 7.91 -0.61
C LEU A 2 -8.30 7.49 0.05
N THR A 3 -9.05 6.58 -0.57
CA THR A 3 -10.35 6.11 -0.06
C THR A 3 -10.36 4.60 0.10
N LEU A 4 -11.22 4.08 0.97
CA LEU A 4 -11.40 2.63 1.13
C LEU A 4 -11.81 1.95 -0.19
N LYS A 5 -12.63 2.62 -1.01
CA LYS A 5 -13.01 2.10 -2.34
C LYS A 5 -11.77 1.92 -3.22
N LYS A 6 -10.90 2.93 -3.31
CA LYS A 6 -9.68 2.87 -4.11
C LYS A 6 -8.69 1.82 -3.62
N LEU A 7 -8.58 1.63 -2.29
CA LEU A 7 -7.76 0.57 -1.71
C LEU A 7 -8.29 -0.83 -2.06
N LYS A 8 -9.62 -1.03 -2.05
CA LYS A 8 -10.23 -2.29 -2.45
C LYS A 8 -10.03 -2.59 -3.93
N GLU A 9 -10.28 -1.61 -4.79
CA GLU A 9 -10.02 -1.72 -6.24
C GLU A 9 -8.56 -2.08 -6.52
N PHE A 10 -7.62 -1.46 -5.81
CA PHE A 10 -6.20 -1.75 -5.97
C PHE A 10 -5.82 -3.13 -5.43
N LYS A 11 -6.40 -3.56 -4.31
CA LYS A 11 -6.23 -4.93 -3.81
C LYS A 11 -6.74 -5.97 -4.82
N GLU A 12 -7.93 -5.76 -5.38
CA GLU A 12 -8.50 -6.64 -6.41
C GLU A 12 -7.61 -6.71 -7.65
N TYR A 13 -7.03 -5.56 -8.06
CA TYR A 13 -6.06 -5.50 -9.15
C TYR A 13 -4.82 -6.36 -8.89
N LEU A 14 -4.21 -6.26 -7.69
CA LEU A 14 -3.07 -7.09 -7.30
C LEU A 14 -3.44 -8.59 -7.23
N GLU A 15 -4.61 -8.93 -6.68
CA GLU A 15 -5.08 -10.32 -6.55
C GLU A 15 -5.41 -10.98 -7.89
N SER A 16 -5.82 -10.19 -8.89
CA SER A 16 -6.19 -10.68 -10.22
C SER A 16 -5.02 -11.19 -11.07
N GLY A 17 -3.78 -10.85 -10.70
CA GLY A 17 -2.59 -11.11 -11.51
C GLY A 17 -2.34 -10.09 -12.63
N ALA A 18 -3.33 -9.23 -12.95
CA ALA A 18 -3.21 -8.20 -13.99
C ALA A 18 -2.06 -7.22 -13.74
N PHE A 19 -1.67 -6.99 -12.49
CA PHE A 19 -0.50 -6.18 -12.16
C PHE A 19 0.79 -6.69 -12.80
N ILE A 20 1.02 -8.01 -12.78
CA ILE A 20 2.24 -8.60 -13.35
C ILE A 20 2.20 -8.54 -14.87
N GLU A 21 1.04 -8.81 -15.47
CA GLU A 21 0.87 -8.68 -16.92
C GLU A 21 1.14 -7.25 -17.40
N ASP A 22 0.59 -6.25 -16.70
CA ASP A 22 0.81 -4.83 -17.01
C ASP A 22 2.27 -4.41 -16.79
N LEU A 23 2.92 -4.94 -15.76
CA LEU A 23 4.33 -4.68 -15.48
C LEU A 23 5.19 -5.22 -16.64
N GLU A 24 5.01 -6.47 -17.03
CA GLU A 24 5.80 -7.10 -18.09
C GLU A 24 5.55 -6.47 -19.47
N ALA A 25 4.34 -5.96 -19.72
CA ALA A 25 3.97 -5.31 -20.98
C ALA A 25 4.53 -3.89 -21.14
N ARG A 26 4.99 -3.25 -20.06
CA ARG A 26 5.49 -1.87 -20.09
C ARG A 26 6.95 -1.75 -20.53
N PRO A 27 7.35 -0.58 -21.08
CA PRO A 27 8.76 -0.25 -21.27
C PRO A 27 9.49 -0.11 -19.92
N PRO A 28 10.84 -0.16 -19.92
CA PRO A 28 11.64 -0.21 -18.69
C PRO A 28 11.42 0.95 -17.70
N ASP A 29 11.17 2.15 -18.21
CA ASP A 29 10.83 3.33 -17.40
C ASP A 29 9.47 3.16 -16.70
N GLY A 30 8.46 2.66 -17.43
CA GLY A 30 7.15 2.34 -16.88
C GLY A 30 7.17 1.17 -15.89
N GLN A 31 8.10 0.23 -16.06
CA GLN A 31 8.34 -0.85 -15.08
C GLN A 31 8.93 -0.29 -13.79
N ALA A 32 9.94 0.57 -13.88
CA ALA A 32 10.54 1.22 -12.71
C ALA A 32 9.49 1.99 -11.91
N GLU A 33 8.65 2.80 -12.57
CA GLU A 33 7.58 3.54 -11.91
C GLU A 33 6.58 2.62 -11.18
N MET A 34 6.22 1.48 -11.77
CA MET A 34 5.33 0.52 -11.12
C MET A 34 5.97 -0.16 -9.92
N LEU A 35 7.27 -0.44 -9.97
CA LEU A 35 8.01 -1.00 -8.83
C LEU A 35 8.14 0.01 -7.70
N ASP A 36 8.47 1.28 -8.02
CA ASP A 36 8.51 2.39 -7.06
C ASP A 36 7.15 2.56 -6.35
N MET A 37 6.04 2.38 -7.09
CA MET A 37 4.69 2.42 -6.50
C MET A 37 4.48 1.31 -5.46
N ILE A 38 4.97 0.10 -5.72
CA ILE A 38 4.86 -1.03 -4.77
C ILE A 38 5.77 -0.82 -3.56
N GLU A 39 6.98 -0.29 -3.77
CA GLU A 39 7.89 0.06 -2.67
C GLU A 39 7.24 1.09 -1.74
N LEU A 40 6.71 2.17 -2.29
CA LEU A 40 5.99 3.19 -1.52
C LEU A 40 4.77 2.60 -0.79
N LEU A 41 4.06 1.63 -1.37
CA LEU A 41 2.95 0.96 -0.70
C LEU A 41 3.42 0.22 0.56
N PHE A 42 4.57 -0.46 0.52
CA PHE A 42 5.13 -1.12 1.69
C PHE A 42 5.49 -0.13 2.79
N GLU A 43 6.16 0.97 2.46
CA GLU A 43 6.46 2.04 3.41
C GLU A 43 5.20 2.59 4.08
N ILE A 44 4.13 2.79 3.30
CA ILE A 44 2.83 3.25 3.83
C ILE A 44 2.23 2.22 4.79
N CYS A 45 2.34 0.92 4.49
CA CYS A 45 1.82 -0.14 5.35
C CYS A 45 2.58 -0.21 6.68
N GLU A 46 3.91 -0.08 6.65
CA GLU A 46 4.74 -0.02 7.85
C GLU A 46 4.38 1.20 8.72
N LEU A 47 4.25 2.37 8.09
CA LEU A 47 3.84 3.59 8.80
C LEU A 47 2.44 3.45 9.41
N ALA A 48 1.51 2.82 8.69
CA ALA A 48 0.16 2.57 9.21
C ALA A 48 0.19 1.65 10.44
N ASP A 49 1.01 0.59 10.42
CA ASP A 49 1.20 -0.31 11.56
C ASP A 49 1.80 0.41 12.77
N GLU A 50 2.85 1.22 12.56
CA GLU A 50 3.47 2.02 13.61
C GLU A 50 2.44 2.95 14.27
N LYS A 51 1.61 3.63 13.46
CA LYS A 51 0.61 4.58 13.97
C LYS A 51 -0.52 3.88 14.72
N LEU A 52 -0.96 2.71 14.26
CA LEU A 52 -1.93 1.89 15.00
C LEU A 52 -1.35 1.39 16.31
N THR A 53 -0.12 0.90 16.29
CA THR A 53 0.61 0.44 17.48
C THR A 53 0.73 1.56 18.52
N GLU A 54 1.18 2.75 18.11
CA GLU A 54 1.26 3.93 18.97
C GLU A 54 -0.10 4.30 19.58
N HIS A 55 -1.16 4.26 18.77
CA HIS A 55 -2.53 4.52 19.24
C HIS A 55 -2.98 3.52 20.31
N PHE A 56 -2.77 2.22 20.09
CA PHE A 56 -3.16 1.18 21.06
C PHE A 56 -2.34 1.27 22.35
N TYR A 57 -1.04 1.57 22.28
CA TYR A 57 -0.21 1.78 23.47
C TYR A 57 -0.67 2.98 24.29
N ARG A 58 -0.98 4.11 23.65
CA ARG A 58 -1.53 5.28 24.34
C ARG A 58 -2.83 4.96 25.06
N ARG A 59 -3.73 4.22 24.38
CA ARG A 59 -4.99 3.76 24.97
C ARG A 59 -4.78 2.82 26.17
N LEU A 60 -3.81 1.91 26.09
CA LEU A 60 -3.47 0.99 27.19
C LEU A 60 -2.90 1.72 28.42
N ARG A 61 -2.17 2.82 28.19
CA ARG A 61 -1.62 3.69 29.24
C ARG A 61 -2.63 4.69 29.83
N GLY A 62 -3.87 4.71 29.32
CA GLY A 62 -4.90 5.67 29.76
C GLY A 62 -4.60 7.11 29.37
N GLU A 63 -3.75 7.33 28.36
CA GLU A 63 -3.38 8.66 27.85
C GLU A 63 -4.43 9.21 26.87
N VAL A 64 -5.42 8.41 26.49
CA VAL A 64 -6.57 8.73 25.63
C VAL A 64 -7.81 8.00 26.15
#